data_AF-A0A950ZM81-F1
#
_entry.id   AF-A0A950ZM81-F1
#
_cell.length_a   1.000
_cell.length_b   1.000
_cell.length_c   1.000
_cell.angle_alpha   90.00
_cell.angle_beta   90.00
_cell.angle_gamma   90.00
#
_symmetry.space_group_name_H-M   'P 1'
#
loop_
_entity.id
_entity.type
_entity.pdbx_description
1 polymer ?
#
loop_
_entity_poly.entity_id
_entity_poly.type
_entity_poly.pdbx_seq_one_letter_code
_entity_poly.pdbx_strand_id
1 'polypeptide(L)'
;WRARLDPWPLLDIAAPAMLVGQSIGRVGCLCNGDAWGADATGCPFCIAIRYTNQNDLLPADLKGVPTYAYPLYEIGFEILLLAVLWIFRRQLEKTPGLTFLVASIGYAAIRFGLTFYRQEVIVAFGLQEAQVIALITGLVSAAVLAWRLVRLRRVAQTAAV
;
A
#
# COMPACT_ATOMS: atom_id res chain seq x y z
N TRP A 1 0.78 24.61 7.37
CA TRP A 1 -0.30 25.64 7.40
C TRP A 1 0.19 27.08 7.35
N ARG A 2 1.35 27.43 7.93
CA ARG A 2 1.90 28.81 7.92
C ARG A 2 2.41 29.32 6.55
N ALA A 3 2.72 28.43 5.60
CA ALA A 3 3.34 28.79 4.31
C ALA A 3 2.35 28.99 3.13
N ARG A 4 1.02 28.83 3.34
CA ARG A 4 -0.03 28.94 2.29
C ARG A 4 0.23 28.12 1.00
N LEU A 5 0.99 27.04 1.09
CA LEU A 5 1.22 26.15 -0.04
C LEU A 5 -0.06 25.36 -0.36
N ASP A 6 -0.31 25.15 -1.65
CA ASP A 6 -1.38 24.26 -2.10
C ASP A 6 -1.09 22.85 -1.55
N PRO A 7 -2.04 22.21 -0.83
CA PRO A 7 -1.85 20.87 -0.28
C PRO A 7 -1.59 19.80 -1.35
N TRP A 8 -2.06 19.98 -2.59
CA TRP A 8 -1.97 18.93 -3.61
C TRP A 8 -0.54 18.64 -4.08
N PRO A 9 0.27 19.65 -4.47
CA PRO A 9 1.69 19.43 -4.75
C PRO A 9 2.46 18.85 -3.56
N LEU A 10 2.11 19.25 -2.34
CA LEU A 10 2.77 18.72 -1.14
C LEU A 10 2.50 17.22 -0.97
N LEU A 11 1.25 16.80 -1.17
CA LEU A 11 0.85 15.39 -1.11
C LEU A 11 1.49 14.58 -2.25
N ASP A 12 1.61 15.13 -3.45
CA ASP A 12 2.26 14.46 -4.59
C ASP A 12 3.74 14.18 -4.32
N ILE A 13 4.44 15.10 -3.65
CA ILE A 13 5.84 14.91 -3.22
C ILE A 13 5.93 13.89 -2.09
N ALA A 14 4.96 13.91 -1.16
CA ALA A 14 4.94 12.99 -0.03
C ALA A 14 4.68 11.54 -0.44
N ALA A 15 3.86 11.30 -1.47
CA ALA A 15 3.48 9.96 -1.91
C ALA A 15 4.66 8.99 -2.19
N PRO A 16 5.64 9.32 -3.05
CA PRO A 16 6.79 8.43 -3.27
C PRO A 16 7.67 8.29 -2.02
N ALA A 17 7.83 9.36 -1.22
CA ALA A 17 8.59 9.30 0.02
C ALA A 17 7.94 8.35 1.04
N MET A 18 6.62 8.34 1.14
CA MET A 18 5.87 7.41 1.98
C MET A 18 6.08 5.96 1.56
N LEU A 19 6.02 5.65 0.25
CA LEU A 19 6.24 4.29 -0.26
C LEU A 19 7.65 3.79 0.09
N VAL A 20 8.67 4.62 -0.15
CA VAL A 20 10.06 4.27 0.20
C VAL A 20 10.23 4.08 1.71
N GLY A 21 9.68 4.99 2.51
CA GLY A 21 9.74 4.89 3.97
C GLY A 21 9.08 3.63 4.50
N GLN A 22 7.92 3.26 3.94
CA GLN A 22 7.21 2.04 4.29
C GLN A 22 8.02 0.79 3.93
N SER A 23 8.60 0.75 2.73
CA SER A 23 9.42 -0.39 2.29
C SER A 23 10.64 -0.59 3.19
N ILE A 24 11.31 0.49 3.58
CA ILE A 24 12.44 0.42 4.52
C ILE A 24 11.97 -0.07 5.90
N GLY A 25 10.85 0.45 6.41
CA GLY A 25 10.28 0.01 7.69
C GLY A 25 9.96 -1.49 7.71
N ARG A 26 9.48 -2.04 6.59
CA ARG A 26 9.18 -3.47 6.46
C ARG A 26 10.41 -4.37 6.48
N VAL A 27 11.59 -3.86 6.16
CA VAL A 27 12.84 -4.62 6.35
C VAL A 27 13.07 -4.88 7.85
N GLY A 28 12.77 -3.91 8.71
CA GLY A 28 12.81 -4.11 10.16
C GLY A 28 11.83 -5.19 10.63
N CYS A 29 10.61 -5.18 10.09
CA CYS A 29 9.62 -6.22 10.37
C CYS A 29 10.08 -7.62 9.94
N LEU A 30 10.76 -7.70 8.79
CA LEU A 30 11.34 -8.94 8.28
C LEU A 30 12.43 -9.48 9.20
N CYS A 31 13.26 -8.61 9.77
CA CYS A 31 14.33 -9.01 10.70
C CYS A 31 13.79 -9.42 12.08
N ASN A 32 12.76 -8.74 12.58
CA ASN A 32 12.20 -8.98 13.91
C ASN A 32 11.17 -10.11 13.94
N GLY A 33 10.57 -10.44 12.79
CA GLY A 33 9.48 -11.41 12.72
C GLY A 33 8.19 -10.93 13.40
N ASP A 34 7.96 -9.61 13.51
CA ASP A 34 6.74 -9.06 14.11
C ASP A 34 5.52 -9.07 13.16
N ALA A 35 5.77 -9.22 11.86
CA ALA A 35 4.76 -9.31 10.82
C ALA A 35 4.98 -10.60 10.02
N TRP A 36 4.13 -11.59 10.26
CA TRP A 36 4.18 -12.89 9.60
C TRP A 36 2.94 -13.16 8.76
N GLY A 37 3.09 -13.98 7.72
CA GLY A 37 1.98 -14.51 6.96
C GLY A 37 1.47 -15.84 7.53
N ALA A 38 0.44 -16.39 6.90
CA ALA A 38 -0.08 -17.71 7.25
C ALA A 38 0.96 -18.82 7.00
N ASP A 39 0.67 -20.04 7.49
CA ASP A 39 1.45 -21.23 7.17
C ASP A 39 1.50 -21.45 5.64
N ALA A 40 2.71 -21.60 5.11
CA ALA A 40 3.00 -21.77 3.69
C ALA A 40 3.46 -23.20 3.33
N THR A 41 3.36 -24.16 4.25
CA THR A 41 3.84 -25.54 4.07
C THR A 41 3.24 -26.23 2.82
N GLY A 42 2.03 -25.86 2.42
CA GLY A 42 1.35 -26.40 1.23
C GLY A 42 1.74 -25.77 -0.11
N CYS A 43 2.57 -24.72 -0.15
CA CYS A 43 2.93 -24.02 -1.38
C CYS A 43 4.45 -24.04 -1.64
N PRO A 44 4.97 -24.96 -2.47
CA PRO A 44 6.41 -25.11 -2.71
C PRO A 44 7.02 -23.98 -3.57
N PHE A 45 6.19 -23.25 -4.33
CA PHE A 45 6.64 -22.14 -5.18
C PHE A 45 6.45 -20.76 -4.52
N CYS A 46 5.90 -20.72 -3.31
CA CYS A 46 5.70 -19.48 -2.58
C CYS A 46 6.99 -19.08 -1.86
N ILE A 47 7.24 -17.77 -1.79
CA ILE A 47 8.36 -17.22 -1.01
C ILE A 47 7.97 -17.30 0.47
N ALA A 48 8.57 -18.26 1.16
CA ALA A 48 8.36 -18.49 2.58
C ALA A 48 9.65 -18.25 3.36
N ILE A 49 9.49 -17.77 4.60
CA ILE A 49 10.58 -17.55 5.55
C ILE A 49 10.34 -18.43 6.77
N ARG A 50 11.42 -19.03 7.26
CA ARG A 50 11.43 -19.82 8.48
C ARG A 50 12.23 -19.08 9.54
N TYR A 51 11.51 -18.62 10.56
CA TYR A 51 12.09 -17.98 11.74
C TYR A 51 12.54 -19.07 12.71
N THR A 52 13.85 -19.15 12.97
CA THR A 52 14.47 -20.17 13.82
C THR A 52 14.98 -19.63 15.14
N ASN A 53 15.01 -18.30 15.31
CA ASN A 53 15.52 -17.68 16.52
C ASN A 53 14.42 -17.67 17.60
N GLN A 54 14.81 -18.04 18.82
CA GLN A 54 13.88 -18.11 19.94
C GLN A 54 13.36 -16.73 20.35
N ASN A 55 14.11 -15.66 20.08
CA ASN A 55 13.76 -14.28 20.40
C ASN A 55 12.84 -13.61 19.36
N ASP A 56 12.47 -14.32 18.29
CA ASP A 56 11.55 -13.78 17.28
C ASP A 56 10.16 -13.56 17.88
N LEU A 57 9.49 -12.48 17.45
CA LEU A 57 8.20 -12.03 17.97
C LEU A 57 7.00 -12.87 17.48
N LEU A 58 7.24 -13.84 16.60
CA LEU A 58 6.20 -14.76 16.14
C LEU A 58 5.69 -15.68 17.28
N PRO A 59 4.43 -16.13 17.18
CA PRO A 59 3.87 -17.19 18.02
C PRO A 59 4.73 -18.45 18.02
N ALA A 60 4.82 -19.13 19.16
CA ALA A 60 5.70 -20.28 19.35
C ALA A 60 5.36 -21.48 18.44
N ASP A 61 4.09 -21.62 18.05
CA ASP A 61 3.56 -22.62 17.12
C ASP A 61 4.02 -22.43 15.67
N LEU A 62 4.35 -21.19 15.28
CA LEU A 62 4.85 -20.86 13.94
C LEU A 62 6.38 -20.81 13.86
N LYS A 63 7.08 -20.95 15.00
CA LYS A 63 8.55 -20.98 15.03
C LYS A 63 9.06 -22.25 14.36
N GLY A 64 9.96 -22.08 13.42
CA GLY A 64 10.47 -23.18 12.62
C GLY A 64 9.45 -23.71 11.60
N VAL A 65 8.31 -23.08 11.35
CA VAL A 65 7.37 -23.41 10.27
C VAL A 65 7.61 -22.44 9.09
N PRO A 66 7.55 -22.88 7.82
CA PRO A 66 7.64 -21.96 6.70
C PRO A 66 6.37 -21.11 6.65
N THR A 67 6.52 -19.80 6.86
CA THR A 67 5.42 -18.83 6.80
C THR A 67 5.55 -17.96 5.57
N TYR A 68 4.43 -17.50 5.01
CA TYR A 68 4.46 -16.55 3.89
C TYR A 68 5.26 -15.31 4.28
N ALA A 69 6.21 -14.90 3.42
CA ALA A 69 7.09 -13.77 3.63
C ALA A 69 6.37 -12.43 3.44
N TYR A 70 5.33 -12.17 4.23
CA TYR A 70 4.45 -11.01 4.11
C TYR A 70 5.19 -9.67 3.98
N PRO A 71 6.18 -9.34 4.84
CA PRO A 71 6.89 -8.07 4.71
C PRO A 71 7.66 -7.95 3.39
N LEU A 72 8.20 -9.06 2.88
CA LEU A 72 8.93 -9.08 1.61
C LEU A 72 7.99 -8.87 0.41
N TYR A 73 6.81 -9.49 0.44
CA TYR A 73 5.78 -9.22 -0.57
C TYR A 73 5.35 -7.76 -0.56
N GLU A 74 5.13 -7.17 0.62
CA GLU A 74 4.74 -5.76 0.75
C GLU A 74 5.81 -4.83 0.18
N ILE A 75 7.09 -5.05 0.52
CA ILE A 75 8.22 -4.32 -0.09
C ILE A 75 8.22 -4.45 -1.60
N GLY A 76 8.06 -5.67 -2.13
CA GLY A 76 8.06 -5.91 -3.58
C GLY A 76 6.95 -5.16 -4.30
N PHE A 77 5.74 -5.19 -3.76
CA PHE A 77 4.60 -4.49 -4.34
C PHE A 77 4.69 -2.96 -4.19
N GLU A 78 5.25 -2.45 -3.09
CA GLU A 78 5.50 -1.02 -2.91
C GLU A 78 6.56 -0.48 -3.88
N ILE A 79 7.66 -1.22 -4.08
CA ILE A 79 8.68 -0.88 -5.07
C ILE A 79 8.08 -0.94 -6.48
N LEU A 80 7.25 -1.94 -6.78
CA LEU A 80 6.54 -2.03 -8.05
C LEU A 80 5.62 -0.82 -8.27
N LEU A 81 4.85 -0.42 -7.25
CA LEU A 81 3.98 0.76 -7.31
C LEU A 81 4.80 2.03 -7.51
N LEU A 82 5.92 2.18 -6.81
CA LEU A 82 6.84 3.29 -7.00
C LEU A 82 7.40 3.33 -8.42
N ALA A 83 7.77 2.18 -8.99
CA ALA A 83 8.24 2.08 -10.36
C ALA A 83 7.15 2.48 -11.37
N VAL A 84 5.90 2.05 -11.16
CA VAL A 84 4.75 2.47 -11.98
C VAL A 84 4.56 3.98 -11.91
N LEU A 85 4.53 4.56 -10.71
CA LEU A 85 4.42 6.01 -10.53
C LEU A 85 5.57 6.76 -11.21
N TRP A 86 6.79 6.22 -11.15
CA TRP A 86 7.96 6.80 -11.79
C TRP A 86 7.89 6.76 -13.32
N ILE A 87 7.45 5.64 -13.91
CA ILE A 87 7.27 5.50 -15.36
C ILE A 87 6.23 6.50 -15.88
N PHE A 88 5.13 6.67 -15.14
CA PHE A 88 4.04 7.57 -15.52
C PHE A 88 4.18 8.99 -14.94
N ARG A 89 5.32 9.34 -14.33
CA ARG A 89 5.50 10.62 -13.63
C ARG A 89 5.17 11.83 -14.50
N ARG A 90 5.58 11.80 -15.78
CA ARG A 90 5.35 12.91 -16.72
C ARG A 90 3.87 13.15 -17.02
N GLN A 91 3.03 12.12 -16.91
CA GLN A 91 1.60 12.21 -17.08
C GLN A 91 0.92 12.64 -15.79
N LEU A 92 1.38 12.11 -14.65
CA LEU A 92 0.82 12.39 -13.33
C LEU A 92 1.09 13.82 -12.88
N GLU A 93 2.30 14.35 -13.14
CA GLU A 93 2.71 15.71 -12.79
C GLU A 93 1.92 16.81 -13.54
N LYS A 94 1.19 16.46 -14.60
CA LYS A 94 0.36 17.42 -15.35
C LYS A 94 -0.81 17.96 -14.51
N THR A 95 -1.27 17.19 -13.53
CA THR A 95 -2.43 17.53 -12.70
C THR A 95 -2.05 17.40 -11.23
N PRO A 96 -1.96 18.51 -10.49
CA PRO A 96 -1.67 18.46 -9.06
C PRO A 96 -2.66 17.58 -8.29
N GLY A 97 -2.13 16.71 -7.43
CA GLY A 97 -2.84 15.75 -6.60
C GLY A 97 -3.03 14.37 -7.23
N LEU A 98 -2.72 14.21 -8.51
CA LEU A 98 -2.96 12.96 -9.24
C LEU A 98 -2.00 11.85 -8.79
N THR A 99 -0.73 12.18 -8.57
CA THR A 99 0.29 11.23 -8.09
C THR A 99 -0.12 10.66 -6.74
N PHE A 100 -0.53 11.49 -5.80
CA PHE A 100 -0.96 11.06 -4.47
C PHE A 100 -2.22 10.16 -4.52
N LEU A 101 -3.22 10.53 -5.33
CA LEU A 101 -4.46 9.76 -5.43
C LEU A 101 -4.20 8.38 -6.06
N VAL A 102 -3.40 8.31 -7.13
CA VAL A 102 -3.02 7.03 -7.75
C VAL A 102 -2.19 6.18 -6.79
N ALA A 103 -1.23 6.78 -6.09
CA ALA A 103 -0.43 6.09 -5.07
C ALA A 103 -1.32 5.53 -3.95
N SER A 104 -2.28 6.31 -3.45
CA SER A 104 -3.20 5.90 -2.39
C SER A 104 -4.10 4.74 -2.81
N ILE A 105 -4.64 4.78 -4.03
CA ILE A 105 -5.47 3.70 -4.59
C ILE A 105 -4.62 2.43 -4.80
N GLY A 106 -3.42 2.58 -5.37
CA GLY A 106 -2.50 1.46 -5.58
C GLY A 106 -2.09 0.79 -4.27
N TYR A 107 -1.73 1.60 -3.25
CA TYR A 107 -1.38 1.09 -1.93
C TYR A 107 -2.56 0.39 -1.24
N ALA A 108 -3.76 0.97 -1.32
CA ALA A 108 -4.98 0.33 -0.83
C ALA A 108 -5.22 -1.03 -1.49
N ALA A 109 -5.03 -1.15 -2.81
CA ALA A 109 -5.18 -2.42 -3.51
C ALA A 109 -4.14 -3.46 -3.06
N ILE A 110 -2.88 -3.04 -2.88
CA ILE A 110 -1.79 -3.90 -2.36
C ILE A 110 -2.14 -4.40 -0.96
N ARG A 111 -2.53 -3.49 -0.04
CA ARG A 111 -2.92 -3.84 1.33
C ARG A 111 -4.08 -4.82 1.33
N PHE A 112 -5.14 -4.54 0.58
CA PHE A 112 -6.31 -5.40 0.50
C PHE A 112 -5.97 -6.82 0.01
N GLY A 113 -5.13 -6.92 -1.04
CA GLY A 113 -4.69 -8.21 -1.59
C GLY A 113 -3.77 -8.99 -0.66
N LEU A 114 -2.79 -8.32 -0.03
CA LEU A 114 -1.84 -8.98 0.86
C LEU A 114 -2.47 -9.45 2.17
N THR A 115 -3.53 -8.80 2.63
CA THR A 115 -4.24 -9.21 3.85
C THR A 115 -4.84 -10.61 3.75
N PHE A 116 -5.12 -11.14 2.56
CA PHE A 116 -5.54 -12.55 2.41
C PHE A 116 -4.44 -13.56 2.78
N TYR A 117 -3.17 -13.17 2.64
CA TYR A 117 -2.03 -14.00 2.99
C TYR A 117 -1.58 -13.81 4.45
N ARG A 118 -2.20 -12.84 5.14
CA ARG A 118 -1.91 -12.51 6.54
C ARG A 118 -3.02 -13.04 7.44
N GLN A 119 -2.65 -13.57 8.60
CA GLN A 119 -3.63 -13.87 9.65
C GLN A 119 -3.72 -12.67 10.59
N GLU A 120 -4.60 -11.72 10.31
CA GLU A 120 -4.99 -10.69 11.28
C GLU A 120 -6.38 -10.98 11.86
N VAL A 121 -6.69 -10.26 12.95
CA VAL A 121 -7.98 -10.32 13.62
C VAL A 121 -9.09 -9.87 12.66
N ILE A 122 -10.16 -10.66 12.57
CA ILE A 122 -11.38 -10.30 11.84
C ILE A 122 -12.15 -9.29 12.69
N VAL A 123 -12.36 -8.09 12.16
CA VAL A 123 -12.96 -6.98 12.93
C VAL A 123 -14.42 -6.74 12.57
N ALA A 124 -14.80 -6.82 11.29
CA ALA A 124 -16.17 -6.54 10.86
C ALA A 124 -16.54 -7.31 9.59
N PHE A 125 -17.75 -7.91 9.56
CA PHE A 125 -18.33 -8.57 8.38
C PHE A 125 -17.46 -9.67 7.75
N GLY A 126 -16.60 -10.34 8.52
CA GLY A 126 -15.65 -11.33 7.99
C GLY A 126 -14.39 -10.73 7.35
N LEU A 127 -14.23 -9.41 7.39
CA LEU A 127 -13.05 -8.70 6.90
C LEU A 127 -12.08 -8.38 8.05
N GLN A 128 -10.79 -8.47 7.72
CA GLN A 128 -9.70 -8.07 8.60
C GLN A 128 -9.61 -6.53 8.68
N GLU A 129 -9.07 -6.00 9.79
CA GLU A 129 -8.95 -4.54 10.00
C GLU A 129 -8.28 -3.83 8.80
N ALA A 130 -7.17 -4.38 8.31
CA ALA A 130 -6.44 -3.83 7.18
C ALA A 130 -7.26 -3.81 5.89
N GLN A 131 -8.18 -4.77 5.68
CA GLN A 131 -9.07 -4.78 4.50
C GLN A 131 -10.09 -3.64 4.57
N VAL A 132 -10.65 -3.38 5.74
CA VAL A 132 -11.64 -2.31 5.93
C VAL A 132 -10.98 -0.95 5.69
N ILE A 133 -9.80 -0.70 6.28
CA ILE A 133 -9.06 0.56 6.11
C ILE A 133 -8.64 0.74 4.64
N ALA A 134 -8.13 -0.32 4.00
CA ALA A 134 -7.76 -0.28 2.60
C ALA A 134 -8.96 0.03 1.70
N LEU A 135 -10.11 -0.60 1.95
CA LEU A 135 -11.32 -0.38 1.17
C LEU A 135 -11.83 1.06 1.31
N ILE A 136 -11.92 1.59 2.53
CA ILE A 136 -12.36 2.98 2.77
C ILE A 136 -11.40 3.95 2.08
N THR A 137 -10.10 3.78 2.28
CA THR A 137 -9.07 4.67 1.70
C THR A 137 -9.13 4.63 0.16
N GLY A 138 -9.18 3.43 -0.42
CA GLY A 138 -9.27 3.25 -1.87
C GLY A 138 -10.52 3.88 -2.46
N LEU A 139 -11.69 3.67 -1.84
CA LEU A 139 -12.96 4.23 -2.29
C LEU A 139 -12.98 5.76 -2.21
N VAL A 140 -12.50 6.34 -1.10
CA VAL A 140 -12.43 7.80 -0.93
C VAL A 140 -11.47 8.40 -1.96
N SER A 141 -10.27 7.84 -2.13
CA SER A 141 -9.31 8.32 -3.13
C SER A 141 -9.86 8.21 -4.56
N ALA A 142 -10.53 7.11 -4.90
CA ALA A 142 -11.16 6.92 -6.21
C ALA A 142 -12.29 7.92 -6.45
N ALA A 143 -13.15 8.16 -5.46
CA ALA A 143 -14.24 9.14 -5.56
C ALA A 143 -13.71 10.56 -5.76
N VAL A 144 -12.67 10.95 -5.00
CA VAL A 144 -12.01 12.26 -5.15
C VAL A 144 -11.36 12.39 -6.52
N LEU A 145 -10.69 11.35 -7.02
CA LEU A 145 -10.09 11.33 -8.34
C LEU A 145 -11.15 11.49 -9.44
N ALA A 146 -12.23 10.70 -9.39
CA ALA A 146 -13.32 10.75 -10.36
C ALA A 146 -13.98 12.15 -10.38
N TRP A 147 -14.28 12.70 -9.20
CA TRP A 147 -14.83 14.05 -9.08
C TRP A 147 -13.92 15.12 -9.70
N ARG A 148 -12.61 15.03 -9.47
CA ARG A 148 -11.63 15.95 -10.07
C ARG A 148 -11.58 15.85 -11.58
N LEU A 149 -11.52 14.64 -12.12
CA LEU A 149 -11.48 14.43 -13.57
C LEU A 149 -12.75 14.96 -14.24
N VAL A 150 -13.93 14.78 -13.64
CA VAL A 150 -15.19 15.36 -14.13
C VAL A 150 -15.15 16.89 -14.09
N ARG A 151 -14.65 17.48 -13.00
CA ARG A 151 -14.57 18.94 -12.86
C ARG A 151 -13.63 19.56 -13.91
N LEU A 152 -12.46 18.97 -14.12
CA LEU A 152 -11.48 19.44 -15.11
C LEU A 152 -12.04 19.36 -16.54
N ARG A 153 -12.75 18.28 -16.87
CA ARG A 153 -13.44 18.14 -18.16
C ARG A 153 -14.51 19.21 -18.38
N ARG A 154 -15.33 19.51 -17.36
CA ARG A 154 -16.36 20.56 -17.45
C ARG A 154 -15.78 21.94 -17.67
N VAL A 155 -14.71 22.31 -16.95
CA VAL A 155 -14.03 23.60 -17.11
C VAL A 155 -13.43 23.73 -18.52
N ALA A 156 -12.80 22.67 -19.03
CA ALA A 156 -12.25 22.66 -20.39
C ALA A 156 -13.35 22.82 -21.46
N GLN A 157 -14.52 22.22 -21.26
CA GLN A 157 -15.67 22.36 -22.17
C GLN A 157 -16.26 23.78 -22.13
N THR A 158 -16.36 24.41 -20.96
CA THR A 158 -16.88 25.79 -20.85
C THR A 158 -15.91 26.83 -21.44
N ALA A 159 -14.60 26.58 -21.39
CA ALA A 159 -13.60 27.47 -21.99
C ALA A 159 -13.49 27.33 -23.52
N ALA A 160 -14.10 26.30 -24.11
CA ALA A 160 -14.06 26.03 -25.55
C ALA A 160 -15.31 26.55 -26.30
N VAL A 161 -16.29 27.11 -25.58
CA VAL A 161 -17.51 27.76 -26.10
C VAL A 161 -17.36 29.26 -25.96
#